data_AF-A0A0H2WHC2-F1
#
_entry.id   AF-A0A0H2WHC2-F1
#
_cell.length_a   1.000
_cell.length_b   1.000
_cell.length_c   1.000
_cell.angle_alpha   90.00
_cell.angle_beta   90.00
_cell.angle_gamma   90.00
#
_symmetry.space_group_name_H-M   'P 1'
#
loop_
_entity.id
_entity.type
_entity.pdbx_description
1 polymer ?
#
loop_
_entity_poly.entity_id
_entity_poly.type
_entity_poly.pdbx_seq_one_letter_code
_entity_poly.pdbx_strand_id
1 'polypeptide(L)'
;MALSKGAGHVDAGGTTIHEYATRAGLVFAYTWDGPTSPNLRKLLGERFPTFQSHAVTTDAHARASLHAGRVAQSDFVVEAGGRMRAYVGRAWLPGAVPPGVSIDDLR
;
A
#
# COMPACT_ATOMS: atom_id res chain seq x y z
N MET A 1 11.40 15.93 -7.23
CA MET A 1 10.03 16.48 -7.04
C MET A 1 9.50 15.85 -5.75
N ALA A 2 9.11 16.67 -4.76
CA ALA A 2 8.95 16.18 -3.39
C ALA A 2 7.67 15.33 -3.24
N LEU A 3 7.84 14.04 -3.00
CA LEU A 3 6.80 13.21 -2.39
C LEU A 3 6.48 13.82 -1.02
N SER A 4 5.25 14.26 -0.81
CA SER A 4 4.78 14.49 0.54
C SER A 4 4.60 13.12 1.18
N LYS A 5 5.59 12.69 1.97
CA LYS A 5 5.45 11.52 2.85
C LYS A 5 4.26 11.82 3.75
N GLY A 6 3.12 11.17 3.49
CA GLY A 6 1.96 11.24 4.36
C GLY A 6 2.35 10.77 5.76
N ALA A 7 1.66 11.26 6.78
CA ALA A 7 1.96 10.97 8.17
C ALA A 7 2.16 9.46 8.38
N GLY A 8 3.37 9.07 8.79
CA GLY A 8 3.64 7.69 9.17
C GLY A 8 2.95 7.41 10.50
N HIS A 9 2.25 6.29 10.61
CA HIS A 9 1.69 5.86 11.90
C HIS A 9 2.13 4.43 12.21
N VAL A 10 2.22 4.14 13.50
CA VAL A 10 2.50 2.79 14.00
C VAL A 10 1.16 2.17 14.41
N ASP A 11 0.84 1.00 13.88
CA ASP A 11 -0.37 0.28 14.28
C ASP A 11 -0.20 -0.41 15.65
N ALA A 12 -1.29 -0.99 16.17
CA ALA A 12 -1.27 -1.71 17.45
C ALA A 12 -0.34 -2.94 17.45
N GLY A 13 0.09 -3.41 16.28
CA GLY A 13 1.04 -4.51 16.11
C GLY A 13 2.50 -4.06 16.12
N GLY A 14 2.78 -2.75 16.17
CA GLY A 14 4.13 -2.20 16.07
C GLY A 14 4.63 -2.07 14.63
N THR A 15 3.74 -2.16 13.64
CA THR A 15 4.08 -1.98 12.23
C THR A 15 3.99 -0.51 11.86
N THR A 16 5.09 0.03 11.36
CA THR A 16 5.14 1.38 10.81
C THR A 16 4.51 1.36 9.42
N ILE A 17 3.54 2.22 9.17
CA ILE A 17 2.95 2.41 7.86
C ILE A 17 3.21 3.83 7.37
N HIS A 18 3.61 3.97 6.11
CA HIS A 18 3.69 5.23 5.39
C HIS A 18 2.61 5.31 4.32
N GLU A 19 1.98 6.47 4.24
CA GLU A 19 0.93 6.80 3.28
C GLU A 19 1.48 7.74 2.20
N TYR A 20 1.16 7.51 0.94
CA TYR A 20 1.59 8.34 -0.19
C TYR A 20 0.38 8.88 -0.94
N ALA A 21 0.22 10.20 -0.89
CA ALA A 21 -0.85 10.91 -1.56
C ALA A 21 -0.33 11.83 -2.65
N THR A 22 -1.14 12.00 -3.69
CA THR A 22 -0.91 13.04 -4.69
C THR A 22 -1.19 14.42 -4.08
N ARG A 23 -0.79 15.50 -4.77
CA ARG A 23 -1.10 16.87 -4.35
C ARG A 23 -2.61 17.15 -4.23
N ALA A 24 -3.44 16.37 -4.93
CA ALA A 24 -4.89 16.45 -4.86
C ALA A 24 -5.48 15.70 -3.64
N GLY A 25 -4.65 15.10 -2.80
CA GLY A 25 -5.08 14.32 -1.64
C GLY A 25 -5.51 12.89 -1.95
N LEU A 26 -5.35 12.43 -3.20
CA LEU A 26 -5.62 11.04 -3.56
C LEU A 26 -4.47 10.16 -3.07
N VAL A 27 -4.77 9.23 -2.18
CA VAL A 27 -3.80 8.24 -1.72
C VAL A 27 -3.64 7.16 -2.77
N PHE A 28 -2.43 7.01 -3.29
CA PHE A 28 -2.13 6.06 -4.37
C PHE A 28 -1.22 4.92 -3.93
N ALA A 29 -0.51 5.06 -2.81
CA ALA A 29 0.36 4.01 -2.30
C ALA A 29 0.50 4.00 -0.77
N TYR A 30 0.91 2.84 -0.26
CA TYR A 30 1.25 2.59 1.13
C TYR A 30 2.49 1.72 1.20
N THR A 31 3.37 1.97 2.18
CA THR A 31 4.44 1.03 2.54
C THR A 31 4.36 0.70 4.02
N TRP A 32 4.88 -0.47 4.39
CA TRP A 32 4.92 -0.88 5.78
C TRP A 32 6.20 -1.63 6.10
N ASP A 33 6.63 -1.49 7.35
CA ASP A 33 7.73 -2.23 7.96
C ASP A 33 7.39 -2.51 9.42
N GLY A 34 7.51 -3.78 9.83
CA GLY A 34 7.37 -4.13 11.24
C GLY A 34 7.14 -5.61 11.53
N PRO A 35 6.85 -5.94 12.79
CA PRO A 35 6.77 -7.32 13.26
C PRO A 35 5.50 -8.04 12.82
N THR A 36 4.53 -7.33 12.23
CA THR A 36 3.24 -7.87 11.78
C THR A 36 2.84 -7.37 10.40
N SER A 37 2.08 -8.18 9.65
CA SER A 37 1.46 -7.71 8.41
C SER A 37 0.28 -6.78 8.75
N PRO A 38 0.22 -5.56 8.19
CA PRO A 38 -0.83 -4.61 8.53
C PRO A 38 -2.18 -5.07 7.96
N ASN A 39 -3.24 -4.82 8.71
CA ASN A 39 -4.59 -5.01 8.18
C ASN A 39 -4.93 -3.84 7.26
N LEU A 40 -4.68 -3.99 5.96
CA LEU A 40 -4.94 -2.95 4.94
C LEU A 40 -6.38 -2.42 5.00
N ARG A 41 -7.36 -3.26 5.35
CA ARG A 41 -8.75 -2.83 5.47
C ARG A 41 -8.96 -1.86 6.63
N LYS A 42 -8.28 -2.07 7.77
CA LYS A 42 -8.28 -1.14 8.90
C LYS A 42 -7.46 0.12 8.60
N LEU A 43 -6.32 -0.06 7.93
CA LEU A 43 -5.44 1.03 7.54
C LEU A 43 -6.16 2.06 6.66
N LEU A 44 -6.84 1.56 5.65
CA LEU A 44 -7.50 2.36 4.64
C LEU A 44 -8.83 2.92 5.16
N GLY A 45 -9.43 2.30 6.19
CA GLY A 45 -10.64 2.77 6.84
C GLY A 45 -11.75 3.09 5.84
N GLU A 46 -12.33 4.29 5.96
CA GLU A 46 -13.36 4.81 5.05
C GLU A 46 -12.85 5.13 3.64
N ARG A 47 -11.52 5.16 3.42
CA ARG A 47 -10.89 5.36 2.11
C ARG A 47 -10.69 4.03 1.39
N PHE A 48 -10.87 2.90 2.10
CA PHE A 48 -10.81 1.57 1.52
C PHE A 48 -11.78 1.38 0.35
N PRO A 49 -13.03 1.90 0.36
CA PRO A 49 -13.93 1.85 -0.78
C PRO A 49 -13.43 2.66 -1.98
N THR A 50 -12.84 3.85 -1.81
CA THR A 50 -12.28 4.63 -2.93
C THR A 50 -11.04 3.97 -3.50
N PHE A 51 -10.14 3.52 -2.62
CA PHE A 51 -8.97 2.72 -2.99
C PHE A 51 -9.39 1.44 -3.70
N GLN A 52 -10.43 0.77 -3.18
CA GLN A 52 -11.09 -0.33 -3.87
C GLN A 52 -11.73 0.14 -5.17
N SER A 53 -12.44 1.25 -5.30
CA SER A 53 -13.05 1.65 -6.58
C SER A 53 -11.99 1.82 -7.67
N HIS A 54 -10.78 2.23 -7.30
CA HIS A 54 -9.63 2.27 -8.20
C HIS A 54 -8.96 0.89 -8.40
N ALA A 55 -9.02 -0.03 -7.44
CA ALA A 55 -8.44 -1.38 -7.54
C ALA A 55 -9.43 -2.49 -8.00
N VAL A 56 -10.74 -2.31 -7.81
CA VAL A 56 -11.88 -3.25 -7.96
C VAL A 56 -12.44 -3.17 -9.37
N THR A 57 -11.86 -2.37 -10.25
CA THR A 57 -11.91 -2.67 -11.69
C THR A 57 -11.31 -4.04 -11.99
N THR A 58 -10.50 -4.64 -11.09
CA THR A 58 -9.92 -5.98 -11.28
C THR A 58 -9.90 -6.88 -10.01
N ASP A 59 -10.86 -7.81 -9.96
CA ASP A 59 -10.87 -9.14 -9.29
C ASP A 59 -10.67 -9.26 -7.75
N ALA A 60 -11.67 -9.84 -7.07
CA ALA A 60 -11.76 -10.06 -5.63
C ALA A 60 -10.81 -11.16 -5.08
N HIS A 61 -10.18 -11.95 -5.95
CA HIS A 61 -9.28 -13.06 -5.58
C HIS A 61 -7.92 -12.62 -4.99
N ALA A 62 -7.52 -11.35 -5.13
CA ALA A 62 -6.25 -10.83 -4.63
C ALA A 62 -6.11 -10.82 -3.09
N ARG A 63 -7.22 -10.99 -2.35
CA ARG A 63 -7.28 -10.91 -0.88
C ARG A 63 -6.56 -12.06 -0.14
N ALA A 64 -6.21 -13.15 -0.81
CA ALA A 64 -5.80 -14.40 -0.14
C ALA A 64 -4.28 -14.67 -0.08
N SER A 65 -3.43 -13.96 -0.83
CA SER A 65 -2.05 -14.43 -1.13
C SER A 65 -0.90 -13.57 -0.58
N LEU A 66 -1.07 -12.92 0.58
CA LEU A 66 -0.10 -11.93 1.11
C LEU A 66 1.07 -12.48 1.95
N HIS A 67 1.32 -13.80 1.97
CA HIS A 67 2.28 -14.38 2.94
C HIS A 67 3.76 -14.45 2.48
N ALA A 68 4.06 -14.29 1.19
CA ALA A 68 5.44 -14.12 0.65
C ALA A 68 5.39 -13.97 -0.89
N GLY A 69 4.79 -12.89 -1.40
CA GLY A 69 4.54 -12.78 -2.84
C GLY A 69 4.21 -11.39 -3.34
N ARG A 70 4.49 -11.18 -4.64
CA ARG A 70 3.99 -10.06 -5.42
C ARG A 70 2.66 -10.45 -6.06
N VAL A 71 1.63 -9.67 -5.80
CA VAL A 71 0.36 -9.72 -6.53
C VAL A 71 0.34 -8.49 -7.41
N ALA A 72 0.36 -8.67 -8.73
CA ALA A 72 0.27 -7.58 -9.69
C ALA A 72 -0.96 -7.76 -10.58
N GLN A 73 -1.87 -6.80 -10.51
CA GLN A 73 -3.03 -6.64 -11.38
C GLN A 73 -2.88 -5.33 -12.16
N SER A 74 -3.73 -5.11 -13.16
CA SER A 74 -3.67 -3.90 -14.01
C SER A 74 -3.78 -2.61 -13.20
N ASP A 75 -4.62 -2.63 -12.17
CA ASP A 75 -4.99 -1.41 -11.43
C ASP A 75 -4.45 -1.40 -10.00
N PHE A 76 -3.83 -2.50 -9.56
CA PHE A 76 -3.37 -2.67 -8.20
C PHE A 76 -2.18 -3.62 -8.10
N VAL A 77 -1.14 -3.21 -7.36
CA VAL A 77 0.01 -4.07 -7.09
C VAL A 77 0.28 -4.07 -5.59
N VAL A 78 0.51 -5.27 -5.06
CA VAL A 78 1.01 -5.49 -3.70
C VAL A 78 2.28 -6.30 -3.78
N GLU A 79 3.30 -5.83 -3.07
CA GLU A 79 4.52 -6.58 -2.83
C GLU A 79 4.65 -6.75 -1.33
N ALA A 80 4.52 -7.99 -0.85
CA ALA A 80 4.71 -8.34 0.55
C ALA A 80 5.86 -9.33 0.66
N GLY A 81 6.76 -9.08 1.60
CA GLY A 81 7.91 -9.92 1.85
C GLY A 81 8.43 -9.72 3.26
N GLY A 82 9.70 -10.11 3.44
CA GLY A 82 10.35 -10.11 4.73
C GLY A 82 10.32 -11.47 5.43
N ARG A 83 10.99 -11.53 6.56
CA ARG A 83 11.12 -12.75 7.37
C ARG A 83 10.05 -12.73 8.47
N MET A 84 9.83 -13.88 9.10
CA MET A 84 8.97 -13.97 10.28
C MET A 84 9.38 -12.88 11.29
N ARG A 85 8.42 -12.01 11.69
CA ARG A 85 8.64 -10.85 12.59
C ARG A 85 9.45 -9.67 12.02
N ALA A 86 9.68 -9.62 10.73
CA ALA A 86 10.16 -8.43 10.03
C ALA A 86 9.51 -8.39 8.64
N TYR A 87 8.21 -8.11 8.64
CA TYR A 87 7.40 -7.95 7.44
C TYR A 87 7.65 -6.58 6.84
N VAL A 88 7.92 -6.57 5.55
CA VAL A 88 8.05 -5.36 4.74
C VAL A 88 7.18 -5.49 3.52
N GLY A 89 6.57 -4.41 3.10
CA GLY A 89 5.81 -4.44 1.87
C GLY A 89 5.32 -3.08 1.44
N ARG A 90 4.71 -3.08 0.26
CA ARG A 90 4.13 -1.91 -0.35
C ARG A 90 2.93 -2.30 -1.20
N ALA A 91 1.98 -1.39 -1.27
CA ALA A 91 0.79 -1.50 -2.10
C ALA A 91 0.60 -0.20 -2.86
N TRP A 92 0.34 -0.25 -4.16
CA TRP A 92 0.09 0.95 -4.95
C TRP A 92 -0.87 0.70 -6.11
N LEU A 93 -1.43 1.79 -6.63
CA LEU A 93 -2.29 1.83 -7.81
C LEU A 93 -1.47 2.33 -9.00
N PRO A 94 -1.06 1.48 -9.97
CA PRO A 94 -0.21 1.90 -11.09
C PRO A 94 -0.74 3.11 -11.87
N GLY A 95 -2.06 3.17 -12.09
CA GLY A 95 -2.72 4.27 -12.80
C GLY A 95 -2.82 5.59 -12.03
N ALA A 96 -2.57 5.59 -10.72
CA ALA A 96 -2.64 6.78 -9.86
C ALA A 96 -1.26 7.29 -9.42
N VAL A 97 -0.18 6.66 -9.88
CA VAL A 97 1.19 7.11 -9.63
C VAL A 97 1.42 8.43 -10.37
N PRO A 98 1.79 9.53 -9.67
CA PRO A 98 2.04 10.80 -10.33
C PRO A 98 3.22 10.72 -11.31
N PRO A 99 3.19 11.48 -12.42
CA PRO A 99 4.32 11.57 -13.32
C PRO A 99 5.60 11.97 -12.59
N GLY A 100 6.68 11.21 -12.80
CA GLY A 100 7.98 11.46 -12.17
C GLY A 100 8.17 10.87 -10.77
N VAL A 101 7.22 10.09 -10.26
CA VAL A 101 7.40 9.27 -9.04
C VAL A 101 7.82 7.85 -9.46
N SER A 102 8.96 7.37 -8.93
CA SER A 102 9.33 5.96 -9.10
C SER A 102 8.68 5.12 -8.00
N ILE A 103 8.27 3.89 -8.34
CA ILE A 103 7.79 2.91 -7.34
C ILE A 103 8.90 2.57 -6.33
N ASP A 104 10.17 2.65 -6.74
CA ASP A 104 11.32 2.39 -5.87
C ASP A 104 11.54 3.47 -4.81
N ASP A 105 10.89 4.64 -4.96
CA ASP A 105 10.89 5.71 -3.97
C ASP A 105 9.90 5.44 -2.81
N LEU A 106 9.03 4.44 -2.96
CA LEU A 106 8.09 4.01 -1.91
C LEU A 106 8.82 3.11 -0.91
N ARG A 107 9.00 3.60 0.33
CA ARG A 107 9.72 2.95 1.44
C ARG A 107 9.08 3.27 2.78
#